data_AF-A0A3A8NCS7-F1
#
_entry.id   AF-A0A3A8NCS7-F1
#
_cell.length_a   1.000
_cell.length_b   1.000
_cell.length_c   1.000
_cell.angle_alpha   90.00
_cell.angle_beta   90.00
_cell.angle_gamma   90.00
#
_symmetry.space_group_name_H-M   'P 1'
#
loop_
_entity.id
_entity.type
_entity.pdbx_description
1 polymer ?
#
loop_
_entity_poly.entity_id
_entity_poly.type
_entity_poly.pdbx_seq_one_letter_code
_entity_poly.pdbx_strand_id
1 'polypeptide(L)'
;MHAPTLVARPDVAFEVLDRVLEALGWFLQSESQTPPLIPGEPELAVYVHRVTDTELQYSFNPVLKLRVLQFHGRDALGAWNAVRKAVPVLEAPALATLLASSETKDVLLGLLATGELRERSSLERVAALRFHPDDSVSRTAERVHAVLVPPGVAETFQRLEAEKQAHPDRSVLFAHLPGEEQRRQVLRWLIHDYDASNEHIDEVLRSALVDADAEVRVTAVVAAARLQARAVLPALREAKMPTSTREGADPRDRLFYAGLRELVANVLAGRPLPPEGSAKRERMAPLLRALSGPADVRDDPTLLLHALTTPVDLGPPPLTVPEALVAQEGTYRLRRSGLEARWVPAVEHWLGTGATLRRVRSPGFFVARVPLSRSALAWALAASQGPVGAASPDAEQAAPCTWAQAEQVCAALSRIEGVELSLPKRDAWEMAARGPDGRLFPWGNSLREDGASRASPWGVEGLVASLPQWARAEATDARLLCGGREQPLCASSREVATTDAAALGAVRWVLAPRS
;
A
#
# COMPACT_ATOMS: atom_id res chain seq x y z
N MET A 1 22.92 -6.31 -3.40
CA MET A 1 21.99 -7.12 -4.23
C MET A 1 22.66 -8.46 -4.48
N HIS A 2 21.92 -9.57 -4.38
CA HIS A 2 22.48 -10.89 -4.68
C HIS A 2 22.57 -11.11 -6.20
N ALA A 3 23.58 -11.83 -6.64
CA ALA A 3 23.76 -12.20 -8.05
C ALA A 3 22.58 -13.09 -8.50
N PRO A 4 21.97 -12.84 -9.68
CA PRO A 4 21.05 -13.79 -10.29
C PRO A 4 21.71 -15.17 -10.37
N THR A 5 21.00 -16.21 -9.96
CA THR A 5 21.54 -17.57 -9.80
C THR A 5 20.65 -18.58 -10.51
N LEU A 6 21.25 -19.59 -11.13
CA LEU A 6 20.59 -20.77 -11.65
C LEU A 6 21.19 -22.01 -11.02
N VAL A 7 20.38 -23.05 -10.86
CA VAL A 7 20.86 -24.39 -10.51
C VAL A 7 20.48 -25.31 -11.67
N ALA A 8 21.47 -25.85 -12.37
CA ALA A 8 21.22 -26.80 -13.46
C ALA A 8 20.72 -28.13 -12.90
N ARG A 9 19.91 -28.85 -13.67
CA ARG A 9 19.45 -30.18 -13.24
C ARG A 9 20.64 -31.15 -13.10
N PRO A 10 20.59 -32.11 -12.16
CA PRO A 10 21.72 -33.01 -11.89
C PRO A 10 22.12 -33.89 -13.07
N ASP A 11 21.19 -34.17 -13.97
CA ASP A 11 21.37 -34.97 -15.19
C ASP A 11 22.04 -34.21 -16.34
N VAL A 12 22.24 -32.90 -16.22
CA VAL A 12 22.93 -32.08 -17.22
C VAL A 12 24.44 -32.08 -16.93
N ALA A 13 25.22 -32.73 -17.79
CA ALA A 13 26.68 -32.76 -17.69
C ALA A 13 27.33 -31.41 -18.04
N PHE A 14 28.52 -31.14 -17.52
CA PHE A 14 29.28 -29.92 -17.80
C PHE A 14 29.51 -29.70 -19.29
N GLU A 15 29.84 -30.74 -20.07
CA GLU A 15 30.07 -30.59 -21.52
C GLU A 15 28.81 -30.16 -22.28
N VAL A 16 27.62 -30.46 -21.74
CA VAL A 16 26.35 -29.97 -22.30
C VAL A 16 26.18 -28.49 -21.96
N LEU A 17 26.47 -28.10 -20.72
CA LEU A 17 26.41 -26.70 -20.29
C LEU A 17 27.39 -25.83 -21.08
N ASP A 18 28.64 -26.27 -21.21
CA ASP A 18 29.71 -25.56 -21.92
C ASP A 18 29.30 -25.29 -23.38
N ARG A 19 28.82 -26.31 -24.12
CA ARG A 19 28.31 -26.12 -25.49
C ARG A 19 27.14 -25.13 -25.59
N VAL A 20 26.23 -25.16 -24.63
CA VAL A 20 25.09 -24.22 -24.61
C VAL A 20 25.56 -22.80 -24.33
N LEU A 21 26.50 -22.63 -23.39
CA LEU A 21 27.09 -21.34 -23.06
C LEU A 21 27.90 -20.78 -24.23
N GLU A 22 28.72 -21.60 -24.89
CA GLU A 22 29.47 -21.22 -26.10
C GLU A 22 28.53 -20.77 -27.22
N ALA A 23 27.45 -21.51 -27.47
CA ALA A 23 26.44 -21.14 -28.47
C ALA A 23 25.71 -19.82 -28.15
N LEU A 24 25.65 -19.44 -26.87
CA LEU A 24 25.11 -18.17 -26.39
C LEU A 24 26.16 -17.05 -26.33
N GLY A 25 27.40 -17.29 -26.80
CA GLY A 25 28.45 -16.27 -26.87
C GLY A 25 29.28 -16.12 -25.59
N TRP A 26 29.21 -17.09 -24.68
CA TRP A 26 30.07 -17.14 -23.49
C TRP A 26 31.39 -17.83 -23.82
N PHE A 27 32.47 -17.34 -23.23
CA PHE A 27 33.80 -17.89 -23.40
C PHE A 27 34.36 -18.31 -22.06
N LEU A 28 34.79 -19.55 -21.96
CA LEU A 28 35.49 -20.06 -20.80
C LEU A 28 36.81 -19.30 -20.62
N GLN A 29 36.94 -18.58 -19.51
CA GLN A 29 38.11 -17.78 -19.17
C GLN A 29 39.09 -18.56 -18.31
N SER A 30 38.57 -19.32 -17.34
CA SER A 30 39.40 -20.12 -16.43
C SER A 30 38.61 -21.28 -15.82
N GLU A 31 39.33 -22.33 -15.45
CA GLU A 31 38.84 -23.49 -14.71
C GLU A 31 39.75 -23.77 -13.50
N SER A 32 39.29 -24.65 -12.62
CA SER A 32 40.10 -25.17 -11.52
C SER A 32 41.43 -25.74 -12.02
N GLN A 33 42.54 -25.39 -11.36
CA GLN A 33 43.88 -25.89 -11.71
C GLN A 33 44.14 -27.31 -11.20
N THR A 34 43.32 -27.80 -10.26
CA THR A 34 43.40 -29.17 -9.77
C THR A 34 42.60 -30.10 -10.68
N PRO A 35 43.08 -31.32 -10.98
CA PRO A 35 42.30 -32.31 -11.71
C PRO A 35 40.94 -32.53 -11.03
N PRO A 36 39.82 -32.55 -11.79
CA PRO A 36 38.50 -32.66 -11.20
C PRO A 36 38.29 -34.03 -10.56
N LEU A 37 37.52 -34.06 -9.47
CA LEU A 37 37.13 -35.29 -8.79
C LEU A 37 36.30 -36.22 -9.68
N ILE A 38 35.55 -35.65 -10.62
CA ILE A 38 34.83 -36.39 -11.67
C ILE A 38 35.43 -35.97 -13.02
N PRO A 39 36.00 -36.90 -13.82
CA PRO A 39 36.53 -36.57 -15.14
C PRO A 39 35.49 -35.85 -16.00
N GLY A 40 35.86 -34.67 -16.53
CA GLY A 40 34.98 -33.83 -17.36
C GLY A 40 34.14 -32.78 -16.62
N GLU A 41 34.16 -32.76 -15.28
CA GLU A 41 33.37 -31.83 -14.47
C GLU A 41 34.27 -30.99 -13.56
N PRO A 42 34.75 -29.80 -13.99
CA PRO A 42 35.54 -28.94 -13.13
C PRO A 42 34.73 -28.50 -11.90
N GLU A 43 35.35 -28.37 -10.72
CA GLU A 43 34.62 -27.88 -9.54
C GLU A 43 34.26 -26.40 -9.65
N LEU A 44 35.06 -25.63 -10.41
CA LEU A 44 34.91 -24.21 -10.64
C LEU A 44 35.27 -23.87 -12.08
N ALA A 45 34.45 -23.03 -12.71
CA ALA A 45 34.72 -22.45 -14.02
C ALA A 45 34.19 -21.02 -14.08
N VAL A 46 34.89 -20.14 -14.81
CA VAL A 46 34.49 -18.75 -15.01
C VAL A 46 34.35 -18.49 -16.49
N TYR A 47 33.20 -17.95 -16.89
CA TYR A 47 32.89 -17.58 -18.27
C TYR A 47 32.70 -16.06 -18.37
N VAL A 48 33.07 -15.50 -19.52
CA VAL A 48 32.85 -14.09 -19.84
C VAL A 48 32.08 -13.94 -21.15
N HIS A 49 31.12 -13.02 -21.17
CA HIS A 49 30.37 -12.67 -22.36
C HIS A 49 30.95 -11.39 -23.00
N ARG A 50 31.67 -11.54 -24.12
CA ARG A 50 32.51 -10.48 -24.71
C ARG A 50 31.78 -9.20 -25.10
N VAL A 51 30.48 -9.28 -25.39
CA VAL A 51 29.68 -8.12 -25.84
C VAL A 51 29.20 -7.28 -24.67
N THR A 52 28.88 -7.93 -23.54
CA THR A 52 28.19 -7.29 -22.41
C THR A 52 29.07 -7.16 -21.18
N ASP A 53 30.31 -7.64 -21.23
CA ASP A 53 31.25 -7.65 -20.10
C ASP A 53 30.62 -8.25 -18.83
N THR A 54 29.83 -9.30 -19.02
CA THR A 54 29.13 -10.03 -17.96
C THR A 54 29.90 -11.31 -17.67
N GLU A 55 30.04 -11.64 -16.40
CA GLU A 55 30.73 -12.82 -15.90
C GLU A 55 29.72 -13.85 -15.38
N LEU A 56 29.97 -15.13 -15.67
CA LEU A 56 29.22 -16.26 -15.14
C LEU A 56 30.19 -17.15 -14.38
N GLN A 57 29.95 -17.32 -13.09
CA GLN A 57 30.68 -18.22 -12.22
C GLN A 57 29.91 -19.53 -12.09
N TYR A 58 30.55 -20.62 -12.50
CA TYR A 58 30.06 -21.98 -12.34
C TYR A 58 30.73 -22.63 -11.14
N SER A 59 29.96 -23.32 -10.31
CA SER A 59 30.47 -24.20 -9.26
C SER A 59 29.77 -25.55 -9.24
N PHE A 60 30.51 -26.59 -8.88
CA PHE A 60 30.03 -27.96 -8.85
C PHE A 60 30.33 -28.66 -7.52
N ASN A 61 29.29 -29.23 -6.92
CA ASN A 61 29.41 -30.14 -5.79
C ASN A 61 29.31 -31.59 -6.28
N PRO A 62 30.42 -32.36 -6.30
CA PRO A 62 30.45 -33.71 -6.89
C PRO A 62 29.66 -34.74 -6.08
N VAL A 63 29.45 -34.53 -4.78
CA VAL A 63 28.71 -35.47 -3.91
C VAL A 63 27.23 -35.50 -4.29
N LEU A 64 26.64 -34.32 -4.48
CA LEU A 64 25.22 -34.14 -4.74
C LEU A 64 24.91 -33.87 -6.22
N LYS A 65 25.94 -33.74 -7.06
CA LYS A 65 25.84 -33.28 -8.46
C LYS A 65 25.13 -31.93 -8.59
N LEU A 66 25.32 -31.03 -7.63
CA LEU A 66 24.74 -29.69 -7.63
C LEU A 66 25.61 -28.77 -8.48
N ARG A 67 25.03 -28.17 -9.52
CA ARG A 67 25.69 -27.21 -10.42
C ARG A 67 25.04 -25.85 -10.26
N VAL A 68 25.80 -24.85 -9.85
CA VAL A 68 25.31 -23.49 -9.60
C VAL A 68 25.96 -22.53 -10.59
N LEU A 69 25.16 -21.69 -11.23
CA LEU A 69 25.60 -20.66 -12.18
C LEU A 69 25.20 -19.29 -11.61
N GLN A 70 26.18 -18.46 -11.28
CA GLN A 70 25.98 -17.12 -10.71
C GLN A 70 26.42 -16.05 -11.69
N PHE A 71 25.57 -15.06 -11.93
CA PHE A 71 25.76 -14.04 -12.96
C PHE A 71 26.14 -12.69 -12.33
N HIS A 72 27.21 -12.09 -12.83
CA HIS A 72 27.77 -10.83 -12.33
C HIS A 72 27.99 -9.84 -13.48
N GLY A 73 27.85 -8.54 -13.20
CA GLY A 73 28.05 -7.48 -14.20
C GLY A 73 26.77 -6.71 -14.54
N ARG A 74 26.88 -5.76 -15.48
CA ARG A 74 25.82 -4.79 -15.78
C ARG A 74 24.58 -5.41 -16.42
N ASP A 75 24.74 -6.47 -17.19
CA ASP A 75 23.64 -7.19 -17.86
C ASP A 75 23.39 -8.59 -17.25
N ALA A 76 23.73 -8.78 -15.97
CA ALA A 76 23.60 -10.08 -15.31
C ALA A 76 22.16 -10.66 -15.39
N LEU A 77 21.13 -9.81 -15.34
CA LEU A 77 19.74 -10.24 -15.42
C LEU A 77 19.32 -10.63 -16.86
N GLY A 78 19.79 -9.91 -17.88
CA GLY A 78 19.55 -10.26 -19.28
C GLY A 78 20.24 -11.57 -19.66
N ALA A 79 21.52 -11.70 -19.29
CA ALA A 79 22.32 -12.91 -19.37
C ALA A 79 21.65 -14.12 -18.69
N TRP A 80 21.24 -13.96 -17.44
CA TRP A 80 20.53 -14.98 -16.67
C TRP A 80 19.26 -15.46 -17.39
N ASN A 81 18.45 -14.54 -17.91
CA ASN A 81 17.22 -14.86 -18.65
C ASN A 81 17.51 -15.64 -19.94
N ALA A 82 18.58 -15.30 -20.66
CA ALA A 82 18.98 -15.99 -21.88
C ALA A 82 19.42 -17.43 -21.58
N VAL A 83 20.31 -17.63 -20.60
CA VAL A 83 20.81 -18.95 -20.21
C VAL A 83 19.69 -19.82 -19.63
N ARG A 84 18.81 -19.26 -18.79
CA ARG A 84 17.67 -19.99 -18.21
C ARG A 84 16.76 -20.62 -19.27
N LYS A 85 16.60 -20.00 -20.44
CA LYS A 85 15.77 -20.54 -21.53
C LYS A 85 16.42 -21.72 -22.27
N ALA A 86 17.75 -21.80 -22.22
CA ALA A 86 18.52 -22.78 -22.98
C ALA A 86 19.02 -23.96 -22.12
N VAL A 87 19.21 -23.73 -20.82
CA VAL A 87 19.71 -24.74 -19.87
C VAL A 87 18.55 -25.35 -19.08
N PRO A 88 18.44 -26.69 -19.01
CA PRO A 88 17.51 -27.33 -18.08
C PRO A 88 17.89 -27.04 -16.63
N VAL A 89 17.06 -26.27 -15.93
CA VAL A 89 17.30 -25.84 -14.54
C VAL A 89 16.31 -26.47 -13.55
N LEU A 90 16.69 -26.53 -12.28
CA LEU A 90 15.78 -26.87 -11.20
C LEU A 90 14.84 -25.69 -10.93
N GLU A 91 13.54 -25.94 -11.04
CA GLU A 91 12.48 -24.98 -10.71
C GLU A 91 11.71 -25.43 -9.46
N ALA A 92 10.90 -24.53 -8.90
CA ALA A 92 10.17 -24.75 -7.65
C ALA A 92 9.42 -26.10 -7.57
N PRO A 93 8.71 -26.59 -8.61
CA PRO A 93 8.06 -27.91 -8.56
C PRO A 93 9.04 -29.08 -8.43
N ALA A 94 10.18 -29.01 -9.10
CA ALA A 94 11.23 -30.03 -9.03
C ALA A 94 11.92 -30.01 -7.66
N LEU A 95 12.18 -28.82 -7.10
CA LEU A 95 12.71 -28.67 -5.76
C LEU A 95 11.76 -29.24 -4.70
N ALA A 96 10.45 -28.95 -4.81
CA ALA A 96 9.45 -29.51 -3.91
C ALA A 96 9.42 -31.05 -3.94
N THR A 97 9.65 -31.64 -5.13
CA THR A 97 9.75 -33.09 -5.29
C THR A 97 11.00 -33.65 -4.59
N LEU A 98 12.16 -33.00 -4.78
CA LEU A 98 13.41 -33.39 -4.12
C LEU A 98 13.32 -33.30 -2.60
N LEU A 99 12.73 -32.21 -2.07
CA LEU A 99 12.53 -32.00 -0.63
C LEU A 99 11.55 -33.00 0.00
N ALA A 100 10.70 -33.64 -0.80
CA ALA A 100 9.76 -34.67 -0.37
C ALA A 100 10.27 -36.10 -0.60
N SER A 101 11.48 -36.26 -1.15
CA SER A 101 12.07 -37.59 -1.41
C SER A 101 12.34 -38.34 -0.10
N SER A 102 12.25 -39.66 -0.15
CA SER A 102 12.73 -40.53 0.94
C SER A 102 14.25 -40.73 0.93
N GLU A 103 14.90 -40.40 -0.19
CA GLU A 103 16.34 -40.55 -0.35
C GLU A 103 17.08 -39.34 0.21
N THR A 104 17.92 -39.54 1.24
CA THR A 104 18.71 -38.48 1.90
C THR A 104 19.46 -37.60 0.89
N LYS A 105 20.02 -38.21 -0.17
CA LYS A 105 20.77 -37.50 -1.21
C LYS A 105 19.92 -36.48 -1.97
N ASP A 106 18.68 -36.85 -2.30
CA ASP A 106 17.75 -35.98 -3.03
C ASP A 106 17.27 -34.84 -2.15
N VAL A 107 16.97 -35.13 -0.88
CA VAL A 107 16.58 -34.12 0.11
C VAL A 107 17.70 -33.09 0.31
N LEU A 108 18.94 -33.55 0.46
CA LEU A 108 20.11 -32.66 0.59
C LEU A 108 20.34 -31.81 -0.66
N LEU A 109 20.21 -32.40 -1.86
CA LEU A 109 20.28 -31.66 -3.12
C LEU A 109 19.17 -30.60 -3.18
N GLY A 110 17.94 -30.97 -2.84
CA GLY A 110 16.80 -30.05 -2.76
C GLY A 110 17.06 -28.89 -1.81
N LEU A 111 17.54 -29.17 -0.59
CA LEU A 111 17.85 -28.16 0.42
C LEU A 111 18.92 -27.17 -0.06
N LEU A 112 20.05 -27.65 -0.57
CA LEU A 112 21.11 -26.78 -1.05
C LEU A 112 20.67 -25.96 -2.27
N ALA A 113 20.01 -26.58 -3.24
CA ALA A 113 19.49 -25.87 -4.41
C ALA A 113 18.46 -24.80 -4.03
N THR A 114 17.56 -25.09 -3.07
CA THR A 114 16.63 -24.11 -2.51
C THR A 114 17.35 -22.94 -1.84
N GLY A 115 18.45 -23.20 -1.12
CA GLY A 115 19.29 -22.17 -0.51
C GLY A 115 19.98 -21.27 -1.53
N GLU A 116 20.59 -21.84 -2.56
CA GLU A 116 21.25 -21.11 -3.65
C GLU A 116 20.27 -20.25 -4.45
N LEU A 117 19.10 -20.81 -4.76
CA LEU A 117 18.04 -20.11 -5.50
C LEU A 117 17.25 -19.12 -4.63
N ARG A 118 17.40 -19.18 -3.30
CA ARG A 118 16.59 -18.45 -2.33
C ARG A 118 15.08 -18.64 -2.56
N GLU A 119 14.70 -19.86 -2.90
CA GLU A 119 13.33 -20.23 -3.29
C GLU A 119 12.44 -20.27 -2.04
N ARG A 120 11.51 -19.31 -1.90
CA ARG A 120 10.71 -19.12 -0.67
C ARG A 120 9.42 -19.94 -0.63
N SER A 121 8.89 -20.43 -1.75
CA SER A 121 7.66 -21.23 -1.74
C SER A 121 7.84 -22.58 -1.03
N SER A 122 9.09 -23.04 -0.89
CA SER A 122 9.44 -24.23 -0.13
C SER A 122 9.77 -23.98 1.34
N LEU A 123 9.62 -22.75 1.87
CA LEU A 123 10.06 -22.40 3.23
C LEU A 123 9.45 -23.31 4.31
N GLU A 124 8.16 -23.64 4.23
CA GLU A 124 7.49 -24.53 5.19
C GLU A 124 8.09 -25.94 5.18
N ARG A 125 8.41 -26.47 3.99
CA ARG A 125 9.04 -27.79 3.83
C ARG A 125 10.46 -27.79 4.40
N VAL A 126 11.24 -26.75 4.10
CA VAL A 126 12.58 -26.56 4.68
C VAL A 126 12.50 -26.47 6.21
N ALA A 127 11.52 -25.74 6.74
CA ALA A 127 11.31 -25.62 8.18
C ALA A 127 11.00 -26.98 8.84
N ALA A 128 10.17 -27.81 8.20
CA ALA A 128 9.86 -29.15 8.68
C ALA A 128 11.09 -30.08 8.71
N LEU A 129 11.95 -30.01 7.68
CA LEU A 129 13.17 -30.81 7.56
C LEU A 129 14.23 -30.50 8.63
N ARG A 130 14.11 -29.40 9.36
CA ARG A 130 14.97 -29.10 10.53
C ARG A 130 14.84 -30.16 11.62
N PHE A 131 13.74 -30.89 11.67
CA PHE A 131 13.48 -31.96 12.63
C PHE A 131 13.65 -33.35 12.01
N HIS A 132 14.30 -33.46 10.85
CA HIS A 132 14.52 -34.73 10.17
C HIS A 132 15.46 -35.65 10.99
N PRO A 133 15.23 -36.98 11.03
CA PRO A 133 16.03 -37.91 11.84
C PRO A 133 17.49 -38.05 11.37
N ASP A 134 17.77 -37.76 10.10
CA ASP A 134 19.15 -37.68 9.58
C ASP A 134 19.77 -36.31 9.92
N ASP A 135 20.83 -36.32 10.73
CA ASP A 135 21.57 -35.14 11.19
C ASP A 135 22.05 -34.23 10.04
N SER A 136 22.45 -34.81 8.91
CA SER A 136 22.97 -34.04 7.78
C SER A 136 21.87 -33.21 7.12
N VAL A 137 20.66 -33.77 7.02
CA VAL A 137 19.46 -33.11 6.51
C VAL A 137 19.02 -32.01 7.47
N SER A 138 18.88 -32.33 8.76
CA SER A 138 18.45 -31.38 9.79
C SER A 138 19.35 -30.14 9.84
N ARG A 139 20.68 -30.32 9.94
CA ARG A 139 21.63 -29.18 9.99
C ARG A 139 21.64 -28.36 8.71
N THR A 140 21.53 -29.03 7.55
CA THR A 140 21.48 -28.33 6.26
C THR A 140 20.19 -27.52 6.15
N ALA A 141 19.06 -28.08 6.59
CA ALA A 141 17.77 -27.40 6.61
C ALA A 141 17.78 -26.19 7.55
N GLU A 142 18.42 -26.27 8.72
CA GLU A 142 18.59 -25.12 9.62
C GLU A 142 19.36 -23.98 8.96
N ARG A 143 20.50 -24.30 8.31
CA ARG A 143 21.31 -23.31 7.61
C ARG A 143 20.54 -22.67 6.45
N VAL A 144 19.85 -23.46 5.64
CA VAL A 144 19.07 -22.97 4.50
C VAL A 144 17.88 -22.13 4.98
N HIS A 145 17.18 -22.57 6.03
CA HIS A 145 16.11 -21.81 6.66
C HIS A 145 16.59 -20.43 7.13
N ALA A 146 17.77 -20.34 7.74
CA ALA A 146 18.36 -19.07 8.17
C ALA A 146 18.69 -18.13 6.98
N VAL A 147 19.01 -18.68 5.80
CA VAL A 147 19.24 -17.90 4.57
C VAL A 147 17.93 -17.40 3.95
N LEU A 148 16.85 -18.19 4.06
CA LEU A 148 15.54 -17.85 3.49
C LEU A 148 14.74 -16.87 4.34
N VAL A 149 14.86 -16.96 5.66
CA VAL A 149 14.22 -16.05 6.60
C VAL A 149 14.94 -14.70 6.59
N PRO A 150 14.26 -13.57 6.34
CA PRO A 150 14.88 -12.25 6.40
C PRO A 150 15.58 -12.01 7.76
N PRO A 151 16.76 -11.38 7.78
CA PRO A 151 17.42 -11.02 9.02
C PRO A 151 16.52 -10.13 9.89
N GLY A 152 16.55 -10.35 11.20
CA GLY A 152 15.73 -9.62 12.18
C GLY A 152 14.33 -10.20 12.44
N VAL A 153 13.86 -11.19 11.66
CA VAL A 153 12.54 -11.81 11.88
C VAL A 153 12.47 -12.57 13.20
N ALA A 154 13.52 -13.31 13.58
CA ALA A 154 13.57 -14.02 14.85
C ALA A 154 13.54 -13.06 16.06
N GLU A 155 14.33 -11.98 16.01
CA GLU A 155 14.31 -10.92 17.02
C GLU A 155 12.96 -10.21 17.10
N THR A 156 12.32 -9.99 15.93
CA THR A 156 10.96 -9.44 15.86
C THR A 156 9.97 -10.38 16.53
N PHE A 157 10.00 -11.68 16.23
CA PHE A 157 9.13 -12.67 16.88
C PHE A 157 9.35 -12.73 18.40
N GLN A 158 10.60 -12.74 18.87
CA GLN A 158 10.90 -12.72 20.31
C GLN A 158 10.36 -11.46 20.99
N ARG A 159 10.46 -10.30 20.32
CA ARG A 159 9.88 -9.04 20.82
C ARG A 159 8.36 -9.11 20.91
N LEU A 160 7.70 -9.62 19.86
CA LEU A 160 6.25 -9.78 19.83
C LEU A 160 5.78 -10.78 20.89
N GLU A 161 6.53 -11.86 21.12
CA GLU A 161 6.25 -12.85 22.15
C GLU A 161 6.39 -12.25 23.56
N ALA A 162 7.46 -11.50 23.83
CA ALA A 162 7.64 -10.79 25.09
C ALA A 162 6.52 -9.75 25.33
N GLU A 163 6.06 -9.06 24.29
CA GLU A 163 4.93 -8.14 24.37
C GLU A 163 3.61 -8.85 24.66
N LYS A 164 3.35 -10.00 24.02
CA LYS A 164 2.16 -10.83 24.30
C LYS A 164 2.19 -11.36 25.73
N GLN A 165 3.37 -11.71 26.26
CA GLN A 165 3.52 -12.11 27.65
C GLN A 165 3.26 -10.94 28.63
N ALA A 166 3.70 -9.73 28.30
CA ALA A 166 3.47 -8.54 29.12
C ALA A 166 2.00 -8.06 29.09
N HIS A 167 1.31 -8.28 27.97
CA HIS A 167 -0.08 -7.88 27.74
C HIS A 167 -0.90 -9.06 27.18
N PRO A 168 -1.17 -10.09 28.00
CA PRO A 168 -1.82 -11.32 27.53
C PRO A 168 -3.24 -11.07 27.01
N ASP A 169 -3.90 -10.03 27.49
CA ASP A 169 -5.26 -9.64 27.12
C ASP A 169 -5.35 -8.76 25.85
N ARG A 170 -4.23 -8.51 25.17
CA ARG A 170 -4.13 -7.65 23.99
C ARG A 170 -3.67 -8.42 22.74
N SER A 171 -4.14 -7.95 21.59
CA SER A 171 -3.68 -8.42 20.30
C SER A 171 -2.40 -7.69 19.89
N VAL A 172 -1.27 -8.40 19.94
CA VAL A 172 0.04 -7.90 19.49
C VAL A 172 0.05 -7.72 17.97
N LEU A 173 -0.56 -8.66 17.22
CA LEU A 173 -0.62 -8.56 15.76
C LEU A 173 -1.35 -7.30 15.31
N PHE A 174 -2.47 -6.95 15.96
CA PHE A 174 -3.20 -5.72 15.66
C PHE A 174 -2.35 -4.46 15.94
N ALA A 175 -1.67 -4.42 17.09
CA ALA A 175 -0.85 -3.27 17.50
C ALA A 175 0.29 -2.97 16.51
N HIS A 176 0.82 -4.00 15.86
CA HIS A 176 1.91 -3.90 14.88
C HIS A 176 1.45 -3.86 13.42
N LEU A 177 0.14 -3.75 13.14
CA LEU A 177 -0.34 -3.54 11.78
C LEU A 177 0.27 -2.24 11.20
N PRO A 178 0.80 -2.29 9.97
CA PRO A 178 1.44 -1.14 9.36
C PRO A 178 0.40 -0.08 9.06
N GLY A 179 0.63 1.14 9.53
CA GLY A 179 -0.26 2.28 9.26
C GLY A 179 -1.56 2.28 10.09
N GLU A 180 -2.03 3.48 10.42
CA GLU A 180 -3.24 3.66 11.21
C GLU A 180 -4.52 3.32 10.43
N GLU A 181 -4.52 3.53 9.10
CA GLU A 181 -5.66 3.23 8.24
C GLU A 181 -6.00 1.73 8.27
N GLN A 182 -5.00 0.85 8.20
CA GLN A 182 -5.19 -0.60 8.28
C GLN A 182 -5.86 -0.99 9.60
N ARG A 183 -5.43 -0.40 10.72
CA ARG A 183 -6.04 -0.65 12.04
C ARG A 183 -7.49 -0.16 12.10
N ARG A 184 -7.79 0.99 11.52
CA ARG A 184 -9.18 1.49 11.39
C ARG A 184 -10.03 0.54 10.53
N GLN A 185 -9.50 0.06 9.40
CA GLN A 185 -10.21 -0.88 8.52
C GLN A 185 -10.51 -2.21 9.22
N VAL A 186 -9.55 -2.77 9.99
CA VAL A 186 -9.81 -3.99 10.77
C VAL A 186 -10.99 -3.79 11.72
N LEU A 187 -11.04 -2.68 12.47
CA LEU A 187 -12.16 -2.42 13.37
C LEU A 187 -13.49 -2.24 12.63
N ARG A 188 -13.49 -1.57 11.49
CA ARG A 188 -14.68 -1.39 10.64
C ARG A 188 -15.20 -2.72 10.09
N TRP A 189 -14.30 -3.60 9.66
CA TRP A 189 -14.67 -4.96 9.23
C TRP A 189 -15.17 -5.81 10.38
N LEU A 190 -14.59 -5.71 11.58
CA LEU A 190 -15.13 -6.39 12.77
C LEU A 190 -16.56 -5.94 13.08
N ILE A 191 -16.86 -4.64 12.98
CA ILE A 191 -18.22 -4.11 13.11
C ILE A 191 -19.17 -4.66 12.05
N HIS A 192 -18.68 -4.85 10.82
CA HIS A 192 -19.48 -5.25 9.68
C HIS A 192 -19.77 -6.75 9.65
N ASP A 193 -18.77 -7.59 9.99
CA ASP A 193 -18.82 -9.04 9.78
C ASP A 193 -19.32 -9.81 11.01
N TYR A 194 -19.39 -9.18 12.18
CA TYR A 194 -19.74 -9.84 13.44
C TYR A 194 -20.90 -9.12 14.13
N ASP A 195 -21.85 -9.90 14.66
CA ASP A 195 -22.95 -9.41 15.48
C ASP A 195 -22.59 -9.32 16.98
N ALA A 196 -21.53 -10.01 17.39
CA ALA A 196 -21.08 -10.09 18.78
C ALA A 196 -19.56 -10.30 18.89
N SER A 197 -19.00 -9.84 20.00
CA SER A 197 -17.60 -10.03 20.38
C SER A 197 -17.29 -11.48 20.78
N ASN A 198 -16.01 -11.82 20.70
CA ASN A 198 -15.42 -13.03 21.26
C ASN A 198 -14.05 -12.66 21.85
N GLU A 199 -13.36 -13.62 22.45
CA GLU A 199 -12.07 -13.39 23.13
C GLU A 199 -11.03 -12.71 22.24
N HIS A 200 -10.90 -13.12 20.97
CA HIS A 200 -9.94 -12.52 20.03
C HIS A 200 -10.33 -11.09 19.62
N ILE A 201 -11.62 -10.84 19.43
CA ILE A 201 -12.15 -9.50 19.17
C ILE A 201 -11.90 -8.61 20.39
N ASP A 202 -12.12 -9.12 21.60
CA ASP A 202 -11.86 -8.37 22.82
C ASP A 202 -10.37 -8.01 22.95
N GLU A 203 -9.46 -8.92 22.59
CA GLU A 203 -8.01 -8.61 22.53
C GLU A 203 -7.69 -7.48 21.56
N VAL A 204 -8.30 -7.50 20.37
CA VAL A 204 -8.14 -6.43 19.36
C VAL A 204 -8.69 -5.10 19.89
N LEU A 205 -9.88 -5.11 20.49
CA LEU A 205 -10.50 -3.92 21.06
C LEU A 205 -9.68 -3.35 22.22
N ARG A 206 -9.12 -4.18 23.09
CA ARG A 206 -8.22 -3.72 24.17
C ARG A 206 -6.95 -3.07 23.62
N SER A 207 -6.34 -3.63 22.57
CA SER A 207 -5.22 -2.99 21.86
C SER A 207 -5.64 -1.66 21.24
N ALA A 208 -6.78 -1.62 20.56
CA ALA A 208 -7.25 -0.43 19.86
C ALA A 208 -7.64 0.73 20.80
N LEU A 209 -8.15 0.44 21.99
CA LEU A 209 -8.54 1.46 22.98
C LEU A 209 -7.35 2.23 23.57
N VAL A 210 -6.13 1.70 23.44
CA VAL A 210 -4.88 2.35 23.86
C VAL A 210 -3.99 2.79 22.70
N ASP A 211 -4.49 2.69 21.45
CA ASP A 211 -3.74 3.05 20.26
C ASP A 211 -3.28 4.51 20.29
N ALA A 212 -2.15 4.83 19.66
CA ALA A 212 -1.69 6.20 19.54
C ALA A 212 -2.64 7.06 18.69
N ASP A 213 -3.28 6.48 17.68
CA ASP A 213 -4.24 7.15 16.81
C ASP A 213 -5.60 7.33 17.49
N ALA A 214 -6.06 8.57 17.58
CA ALA A 214 -7.30 8.89 18.25
C ALA A 214 -8.53 8.32 17.54
N GLU A 215 -8.51 8.26 16.21
CA GLU A 215 -9.61 7.71 15.42
C GLU A 215 -9.70 6.19 15.58
N VAL A 216 -8.58 5.46 15.71
CA VAL A 216 -8.59 4.04 16.11
C VAL A 216 -9.28 3.86 17.47
N ARG A 217 -8.92 4.67 18.48
CA ARG A 217 -9.55 4.58 19.81
C ARG A 217 -11.05 4.86 19.78
N VAL A 218 -11.48 5.90 19.05
CA VAL A 218 -12.91 6.25 18.92
C VAL A 218 -13.67 5.16 18.16
N THR A 219 -13.07 4.61 17.09
CA THR A 219 -13.67 3.50 16.33
C THR A 219 -13.85 2.27 17.22
N ALA A 220 -12.86 1.96 18.08
CA ALA A 220 -12.93 0.85 19.03
C ALA A 220 -14.05 1.03 20.07
N VAL A 221 -14.32 2.26 20.51
CA VAL A 221 -15.47 2.56 21.39
C VAL A 221 -16.79 2.20 20.70
N VAL A 222 -16.97 2.56 19.42
CA VAL A 222 -18.19 2.23 18.67
C VAL A 222 -18.27 0.72 18.39
N ALA A 223 -17.14 0.10 18.05
CA ALA A 223 -17.05 -1.34 17.85
C ALA A 223 -17.44 -2.13 19.10
N ALA A 224 -16.92 -1.74 20.27
CA ALA A 224 -17.26 -2.38 21.54
C ALA A 224 -18.77 -2.34 21.83
N ALA A 225 -19.45 -1.26 21.45
CA ALA A 225 -20.89 -1.15 21.62
C ALA A 225 -21.66 -2.07 20.66
N ARG A 226 -21.33 -2.02 19.36
CA ARG A 226 -22.05 -2.79 18.32
C ARG A 226 -21.85 -4.30 18.50
N LEU A 227 -20.65 -4.70 18.91
CA LEU A 227 -20.29 -6.09 19.19
C LEU A 227 -20.66 -6.53 20.61
N GLN A 228 -21.31 -5.66 21.40
CA GLN A 228 -21.70 -5.94 22.78
C GLN A 228 -20.54 -6.46 23.66
N ALA A 229 -19.34 -5.91 23.46
CA ALA A 229 -18.08 -6.35 24.06
C ALA A 229 -17.97 -5.97 25.54
N ARG A 230 -18.75 -6.63 26.40
CA ARG A 230 -18.78 -6.32 27.85
C ARG A 230 -17.44 -6.56 28.53
N ALA A 231 -16.66 -7.53 28.05
CA ALA A 231 -15.37 -7.89 28.63
C ALA A 231 -14.28 -6.80 28.46
N VAL A 232 -14.48 -5.83 27.56
CA VAL A 232 -13.54 -4.70 27.39
C VAL A 232 -13.90 -3.47 28.22
N LEU A 233 -14.98 -3.52 29.02
CA LEU A 233 -15.45 -2.38 29.80
C LEU A 233 -14.38 -1.71 30.69
N PRO A 234 -13.46 -2.44 31.38
CA PRO A 234 -12.38 -1.81 32.12
C PRO A 234 -11.46 -0.96 31.24
N ALA A 235 -10.97 -1.54 30.14
CA ALA A 235 -10.11 -0.84 29.18
C ALA A 235 -10.84 0.37 28.54
N LEU A 236 -12.14 0.22 28.24
CA LEU A 236 -12.94 1.30 27.66
C LEU A 236 -13.07 2.50 28.60
N ARG A 237 -13.18 2.29 29.91
CA ARG A 237 -13.24 3.37 30.91
C ARG A 237 -11.91 4.10 31.08
N GLU A 238 -10.80 3.43 30.80
CA GLU A 238 -9.45 4.01 30.86
C GLU A 238 -9.04 4.68 29.55
N ALA A 239 -9.70 4.35 28.44
CA ALA A 239 -9.41 4.88 27.12
C ALA A 239 -9.49 6.41 27.09
N LYS A 240 -8.42 7.04 26.58
CA LYS A 240 -8.29 8.50 26.47
C LYS A 240 -8.90 9.00 25.17
N MET A 241 -10.02 9.70 25.24
CA MET A 241 -10.63 10.34 24.07
C MET A 241 -9.91 11.65 23.74
N PRO A 242 -9.80 12.02 22.45
CA PRO A 242 -9.13 13.26 22.08
C PRO A 242 -9.98 14.46 22.52
N THR A 243 -9.38 15.36 23.29
CA THR A 243 -10.04 16.53 23.89
C THR A 243 -9.56 17.85 23.29
N SER A 244 -8.49 17.82 22.50
CA SER A 244 -7.91 18.98 21.85
C SER A 244 -7.57 18.71 20.38
N THR A 245 -7.32 19.77 19.62
CA THR A 245 -6.85 19.65 18.24
C THR A 245 -5.48 18.97 18.15
N ARG A 246 -4.60 19.17 19.15
CA ARG A 246 -3.29 18.49 19.21
C ARG A 246 -3.41 16.99 19.39
N GLU A 247 -4.48 16.55 20.04
CA GLU A 247 -4.83 15.14 20.23
C GLU A 247 -5.65 14.59 19.04
N GLY A 248 -5.86 15.39 17.99
CA GLY A 248 -6.53 15.01 16.77
C GLY A 248 -8.04 15.23 16.75
N ALA A 249 -8.66 15.79 17.79
CA ALA A 249 -10.08 16.10 17.74
C ALA A 249 -10.36 17.40 16.97
N ASP A 250 -11.18 17.30 15.91
CA ASP A 250 -11.86 18.47 15.36
C ASP A 250 -12.62 19.20 16.49
N PRO A 251 -12.56 20.53 16.59
CA PRO A 251 -13.27 21.28 17.62
C PRO A 251 -14.76 20.93 17.74
N ARG A 252 -15.41 20.53 16.64
CA ARG A 252 -16.83 20.13 16.60
C ARG A 252 -17.10 18.79 17.30
N ASP A 253 -16.10 17.92 17.39
CA ASP A 253 -16.30 16.50 17.78
C ASP A 253 -15.79 16.16 19.19
N ARG A 254 -15.05 17.07 19.85
CA ARG A 254 -14.42 16.79 21.17
C ARG A 254 -15.41 16.30 22.24
N LEU A 255 -16.53 17.00 22.37
CA LEU A 255 -17.58 16.63 23.32
C LEU A 255 -18.32 15.36 22.89
N PHE A 256 -18.41 15.14 21.58
CA PHE A 256 -19.01 13.95 21.01
C PHE A 256 -18.21 12.70 21.38
N TYR A 257 -16.88 12.70 21.23
CA TYR A 257 -16.04 11.54 21.55
C TYR A 257 -16.08 11.15 23.03
N ALA A 258 -15.95 12.13 23.94
CA ALA A 258 -16.05 11.87 25.37
C ALA A 258 -17.45 11.37 25.77
N GLY A 259 -18.50 12.00 25.23
CA GLY A 259 -19.89 11.59 25.45
C GLY A 259 -20.19 10.19 24.91
N LEU A 260 -19.62 9.83 23.77
CA LEU A 260 -19.75 8.51 23.15
C LEU A 260 -19.14 7.42 24.04
N ARG A 261 -17.91 7.62 24.52
CA ARG A 261 -17.26 6.67 25.45
C ARG A 261 -18.09 6.45 26.71
N GLU A 262 -18.55 7.53 27.34
CA GLU A 262 -19.39 7.44 28.53
C GLU A 262 -20.71 6.71 28.26
N LEU A 263 -21.36 7.01 27.13
CA LEU A 263 -22.59 6.34 26.76
C LEU A 263 -22.36 4.84 26.58
N VAL A 264 -21.35 4.45 25.81
CA VAL A 264 -21.03 3.04 25.56
C VAL A 264 -20.68 2.31 26.85
N ALA A 265 -19.89 2.94 27.74
CA ALA A 265 -19.57 2.37 29.04
C ALA A 265 -20.83 2.09 29.87
N ASN A 266 -21.79 3.01 29.85
CA ASN A 266 -23.06 2.84 30.57
C ASN A 266 -23.93 1.74 29.95
N VAL A 267 -24.02 1.69 28.61
CA VAL A 267 -24.78 0.66 27.87
C VAL A 267 -24.23 -0.73 28.15
N LEU A 268 -22.91 -0.92 28.01
CA LEU A 268 -22.26 -2.22 28.27
C LEU A 268 -22.33 -2.64 29.74
N ALA A 269 -22.39 -1.68 30.66
CA ALA A 269 -22.63 -1.94 32.09
C ALA A 269 -24.09 -2.27 32.42
N GLY A 270 -25.00 -2.32 31.43
CA GLY A 270 -26.41 -2.62 31.64
C GLY A 270 -27.19 -1.49 32.33
N ARG A 271 -26.68 -0.26 32.33
CA ARG A 271 -27.40 0.88 32.92
C ARG A 271 -28.58 1.25 32.03
N PRO A 272 -29.77 1.50 32.61
CA PRO A 272 -30.93 1.89 31.83
C PRO A 272 -30.66 3.22 31.14
N LEU A 273 -31.06 3.30 29.87
CA LEU A 273 -31.03 4.56 29.15
C LEU A 273 -32.13 5.49 29.67
N PRO A 274 -31.98 6.83 29.52
CA PRO A 274 -33.04 7.76 29.86
C PRO A 274 -34.36 7.41 29.13
N PRO A 275 -35.53 7.68 29.74
CA PRO A 275 -36.83 7.41 29.12
C PRO A 275 -36.98 8.12 27.77
N GLU A 276 -37.70 7.48 26.86
CA GLU A 276 -38.09 8.09 25.58
C GLU A 276 -38.87 9.39 25.80
N GLY A 277 -38.62 10.40 24.97
CA GLY A 277 -39.22 11.74 25.10
C GLY A 277 -38.60 12.63 26.20
N SER A 278 -37.64 12.15 26.99
CA SER A 278 -36.94 13.02 27.95
C SER A 278 -35.93 13.94 27.24
N ALA A 279 -35.77 15.19 27.70
CA ALA A 279 -34.77 16.11 27.17
C ALA A 279 -33.32 15.57 27.26
N LYS A 280 -33.05 14.60 28.15
CA LYS A 280 -31.77 13.89 28.20
C LYS A 280 -31.66 12.87 27.06
N ARG A 281 -32.73 12.13 26.77
CA ARG A 281 -32.78 11.19 25.63
C ARG A 281 -32.62 11.91 24.30
N GLU A 282 -33.28 13.04 24.12
CA GLU A 282 -33.18 13.83 22.88
C GLU A 282 -31.75 14.33 22.64
N ARG A 283 -31.09 14.86 23.67
CA ARG A 283 -29.66 15.25 23.60
C ARG A 283 -28.73 14.08 23.29
N MET A 284 -29.09 12.86 23.71
CA MET A 284 -28.32 11.65 23.45
C MET A 284 -28.66 10.99 22.11
N ALA A 285 -29.67 11.47 21.37
CA ALA A 285 -30.12 10.83 20.14
C ALA A 285 -28.99 10.63 19.10
N PRO A 286 -28.06 11.59 18.87
CA PRO A 286 -26.93 11.36 17.97
C PRO A 286 -26.01 10.23 18.43
N LEU A 287 -25.71 10.17 19.74
CA LEU A 287 -24.86 9.14 20.33
C LEU A 287 -25.55 7.76 20.32
N LEU A 288 -26.86 7.71 20.51
CA LEU A 288 -27.62 6.46 20.43
C LEU A 288 -27.68 5.94 19.00
N ARG A 289 -27.86 6.81 18.01
CA ARG A 289 -27.80 6.44 16.58
C ARG A 289 -26.47 5.79 16.20
N ALA A 290 -25.35 6.24 16.80
CA ALA A 290 -24.05 5.61 16.62
C ALA A 290 -24.06 4.10 16.90
N LEU A 291 -24.87 3.69 17.87
CA LEU A 291 -24.92 2.32 18.39
C LEU A 291 -25.95 1.45 17.66
N SER A 292 -26.90 2.04 16.92
CA SER A 292 -28.09 1.36 16.38
C SER A 292 -27.90 0.70 15.00
N GLY A 293 -26.68 0.29 14.64
CA GLY A 293 -26.39 -0.33 13.34
C GLY A 293 -25.96 0.68 12.26
N PRO A 294 -26.11 0.38 10.95
CA PRO A 294 -25.64 1.23 9.87
C PRO A 294 -26.13 2.68 10.01
N ALA A 295 -25.21 3.64 9.86
CA ALA A 295 -25.54 5.06 10.01
C ALA A 295 -26.35 5.54 8.79
N ASP A 296 -27.56 6.04 9.03
CA ASP A 296 -28.31 6.81 8.04
C ASP A 296 -27.76 8.24 8.00
N VAL A 297 -26.96 8.51 6.96
CA VAL A 297 -26.19 9.75 6.80
C VAL A 297 -27.10 10.89 6.36
N ARG A 298 -27.29 11.87 7.24
CA ARG A 298 -28.17 13.04 7.03
C ARG A 298 -27.54 14.38 7.41
N ASP A 299 -26.47 14.34 8.19
CA ASP A 299 -25.77 15.50 8.75
C ASP A 299 -24.30 15.16 9.03
N ASP A 300 -23.48 16.14 9.41
CA ASP A 300 -22.05 15.89 9.66
C ASP A 300 -21.80 14.88 10.80
N PRO A 301 -22.55 14.89 11.93
CA PRO A 301 -22.38 13.87 12.97
C PRO A 301 -22.66 12.44 12.49
N THR A 302 -23.71 12.24 11.69
CA THR A 302 -24.03 10.91 11.13
C THR A 302 -23.03 10.52 10.03
N LEU A 303 -22.46 11.48 9.30
CA LEU A 303 -21.35 11.24 8.37
C LEU A 303 -20.08 10.79 9.10
N LEU A 304 -19.71 11.44 10.21
CA LEU A 304 -18.58 11.02 11.04
C LEU A 304 -18.79 9.57 11.54
N LEU A 305 -19.99 9.25 12.00
CA LEU A 305 -20.33 7.88 12.42
C LEU A 305 -20.25 6.86 11.27
N HIS A 306 -20.71 7.24 10.08
CA HIS A 306 -20.54 6.43 8.89
C HIS A 306 -19.06 6.18 8.59
N ALA A 307 -18.24 7.23 8.58
CA ALA A 307 -16.80 7.14 8.35
C ALA A 307 -16.10 6.25 9.38
N LEU A 308 -16.46 6.34 10.66
CA LEU A 308 -15.86 5.53 11.72
C LEU A 308 -16.25 4.05 11.63
N THR A 309 -17.40 3.71 11.08
CA THR A 309 -17.98 2.36 11.21
C THR A 309 -18.15 1.61 9.91
N THR A 310 -17.93 2.26 8.76
CA THR A 310 -18.12 1.65 7.44
C THR A 310 -16.75 1.32 6.84
N PRO A 311 -16.50 0.05 6.48
CA PRO A 311 -15.29 -0.32 5.73
C PRO A 311 -15.15 0.51 4.46
N VAL A 312 -13.91 0.91 4.14
CA VAL A 312 -13.61 1.61 2.89
C VAL A 312 -13.50 0.58 1.78
N ASP A 313 -14.46 0.60 0.86
CA ASP A 313 -14.36 -0.13 -0.39
C ASP A 313 -13.45 0.64 -1.35
N LEU A 314 -12.26 0.08 -1.62
CA LEU A 314 -11.32 0.66 -2.58
C LEU A 314 -11.74 0.43 -4.04
N GLY A 315 -12.88 -0.21 -4.27
CA GLY A 315 -13.47 -0.42 -5.59
C GLY A 315 -12.64 -1.30 -6.51
N PRO A 316 -13.19 -1.63 -7.69
CA PRO A 316 -12.46 -2.40 -8.68
C PRO A 316 -11.36 -1.56 -9.36
N PRO A 317 -10.30 -2.19 -9.89
CA PRO A 317 -9.39 -1.54 -10.82
C PRO A 317 -10.13 -1.02 -12.07
N PRO A 318 -9.54 -0.08 -12.83
CA PRO A 318 -10.16 0.42 -14.05
C PRO A 318 -10.38 -0.73 -15.04
N LEU A 319 -11.59 -0.83 -15.61
CA LEU A 319 -11.93 -1.84 -16.62
C LEU A 319 -11.09 -1.68 -17.89
N THR A 320 -10.81 -0.43 -18.26
CA THR A 320 -9.97 -0.07 -19.40
C THR A 320 -8.97 1.00 -18.97
N VAL A 321 -7.72 0.82 -19.38
CA VAL A 321 -6.67 1.83 -19.20
C VAL A 321 -6.55 2.59 -20.53
N PRO A 322 -6.81 3.91 -20.55
CA PRO A 322 -6.63 4.73 -21.74
C PRO A 322 -5.24 4.53 -22.36
N GLU A 323 -5.13 4.57 -23.69
CA GLU A 323 -3.85 4.36 -24.37
C GLU A 323 -2.75 5.33 -23.89
N ALA A 324 -3.12 6.54 -23.48
CA ALA A 324 -2.18 7.50 -22.91
C ALA A 324 -1.60 7.10 -21.54
N LEU A 325 -2.06 6.02 -20.92
CA LEU A 325 -1.54 5.53 -19.63
C LEU A 325 -0.80 4.20 -19.79
N VAL A 326 0.23 4.01 -18.97
CA VAL A 326 0.95 2.76 -18.78
C VAL A 326 0.69 2.30 -17.35
N ALA A 327 0.19 1.08 -17.19
CA ALA A 327 0.02 0.45 -15.89
C ALA A 327 1.25 -0.41 -15.56
N GLN A 328 1.87 -0.17 -14.40
CA GLN A 328 3.01 -0.95 -13.90
C GLN A 328 2.87 -1.14 -12.40
N GLU A 329 2.83 -2.39 -11.94
CA GLU A 329 2.80 -2.75 -10.51
C GLU A 329 1.69 -2.02 -9.71
N GLY A 330 0.51 -1.85 -10.30
CA GLY A 330 -0.62 -1.15 -9.66
C GLY A 330 -0.51 0.39 -9.64
N THR A 331 0.48 0.95 -10.32
CA THR A 331 0.62 2.40 -10.56
C THR A 331 0.31 2.74 -12.01
N TYR A 332 -0.09 4.00 -12.25
CA TYR A 332 -0.42 4.49 -13.59
C TYR A 332 0.47 5.68 -13.91
N ARG A 333 0.97 5.75 -15.13
CA ARG A 333 1.77 6.88 -15.62
C ARG A 333 1.34 7.30 -17.00
N LEU A 334 1.32 8.60 -17.26
CA LEU A 334 1.14 9.12 -18.62
C LEU A 334 2.31 8.67 -19.50
N ARG A 335 1.99 8.12 -20.67
CA ARG A 335 2.94 7.38 -21.52
C ARG A 335 4.09 8.27 -22.02
N ARG A 336 3.81 9.52 -22.38
CA ARG A 336 4.81 10.40 -22.99
C ARG A 336 5.51 11.30 -21.96
N SER A 337 4.75 11.87 -21.02
CA SER A 337 5.30 12.72 -19.96
C SER A 337 5.91 11.96 -18.80
N GLY A 338 5.46 10.72 -18.55
CA GLY A 338 5.85 9.93 -17.38
C GLY A 338 5.18 10.33 -16.07
N LEU A 339 4.31 11.35 -16.07
CA LEU A 339 3.66 11.87 -14.87
C LEU A 339 2.76 10.82 -14.22
N GLU A 340 2.85 10.68 -12.90
CA GLU A 340 2.12 9.65 -12.17
C GLU A 340 0.65 10.00 -11.94
N ALA A 341 -0.19 8.97 -11.99
CA ALA A 341 -1.63 9.07 -11.79
C ALA A 341 -2.13 8.02 -10.78
N ARG A 342 -3.24 8.36 -10.15
CA ARG A 342 -4.02 7.47 -9.27
C ARG A 342 -5.39 7.25 -9.86
N TRP A 343 -5.88 6.02 -9.72
CA TRP A 343 -7.24 5.66 -10.07
C TRP A 343 -8.18 5.98 -8.91
N VAL A 344 -9.21 6.78 -9.18
CA VAL A 344 -10.37 6.97 -8.30
C VAL A 344 -11.49 6.09 -8.88
N PRO A 345 -11.88 5.00 -8.20
CA PRO A 345 -12.83 4.03 -8.73
C PRO A 345 -14.26 4.54 -8.90
N ALA A 346 -15.06 3.77 -9.64
CA ALA A 346 -16.47 4.03 -9.89
C ALA A 346 -17.39 3.62 -8.70
N VAL A 347 -17.09 4.14 -7.51
CA VAL A 347 -17.83 3.88 -6.27
C VAL A 347 -18.72 5.06 -5.88
N GLU A 348 -19.59 4.85 -4.89
CA GLU A 348 -20.35 5.94 -4.28
C GLU A 348 -19.47 6.72 -3.29
N HIS A 349 -19.62 8.05 -3.29
CA HIS A 349 -18.92 8.95 -2.39
C HIS A 349 -19.90 9.84 -1.64
N TRP A 350 -19.60 10.10 -0.36
CA TRP A 350 -20.22 11.17 0.39
C TRP A 350 -19.44 12.48 0.24
N LEU A 351 -20.07 13.48 -0.39
CA LEU A 351 -19.47 14.79 -0.64
C LEU A 351 -20.20 15.90 0.13
N GLY A 352 -19.49 16.99 0.42
CA GLY A 352 -20.02 18.17 1.09
C GLY A 352 -20.05 18.06 2.61
N THR A 353 -20.80 18.99 3.20
CA THR A 353 -21.01 19.15 4.65
C THR A 353 -22.30 19.93 4.89
N GLY A 354 -22.95 19.72 6.03
CA GLY A 354 -24.20 20.38 6.40
C GLY A 354 -25.25 20.28 5.28
N ALA A 355 -25.76 21.43 4.84
CA ALA A 355 -26.79 21.50 3.80
C ALA A 355 -26.33 21.05 2.40
N THR A 356 -25.02 20.88 2.17
CA THR A 356 -24.46 20.44 0.88
C THR A 356 -24.13 18.94 0.84
N LEU A 357 -24.33 18.25 1.97
CA LEU A 357 -24.05 16.82 2.12
C LEU A 357 -24.93 16.01 1.16
N ARG A 358 -24.29 15.19 0.33
CA ARG A 358 -24.98 14.35 -0.65
C ARG A 358 -24.13 13.16 -1.05
N ARG A 359 -24.79 12.15 -1.60
CA ARG A 359 -24.14 10.99 -2.20
C ARG A 359 -23.99 11.19 -3.70
N VAL A 360 -22.80 10.94 -4.23
CA VAL A 360 -22.48 11.07 -5.66
C VAL A 360 -21.76 9.82 -6.13
N ARG A 361 -22.19 9.27 -7.27
CA ARG A 361 -21.51 8.14 -7.92
C ARG A 361 -20.66 8.65 -9.07
N SER A 362 -19.39 8.26 -9.08
CA SER A 362 -18.46 8.58 -10.16
C SER A 362 -18.42 7.44 -11.19
N PRO A 363 -18.21 7.71 -12.49
CA PRO A 363 -17.81 6.67 -13.45
C PRO A 363 -16.35 6.19 -13.26
N GLY A 364 -15.63 6.78 -12.30
CA GLY A 364 -14.21 6.57 -12.07
C GLY A 364 -13.35 7.44 -12.99
N PHE A 365 -12.18 7.85 -12.51
CA PHE A 365 -11.26 8.71 -13.26
C PHE A 365 -9.83 8.57 -12.76
N PHE A 366 -8.88 8.97 -13.60
CA PHE A 366 -7.49 9.13 -13.19
C PHE A 366 -7.24 10.57 -12.77
N VAL A 367 -6.42 10.74 -11.75
CA VAL A 367 -5.99 12.04 -11.23
C VAL A 367 -4.49 12.01 -11.02
N ALA A 368 -3.78 13.11 -11.29
CA ALA A 368 -2.35 13.19 -11.01
C ALA A 368 -2.05 12.81 -9.55
N ARG A 369 -0.96 12.08 -9.27
CA ARG A 369 -0.59 11.68 -7.89
C ARG A 369 -0.27 12.89 -7.03
N VAL A 370 0.55 13.80 -7.54
CA VAL A 370 0.93 15.08 -6.93
C VAL A 370 0.50 16.26 -7.82
N PRO A 371 0.40 17.49 -7.30
CA PRO A 371 0.24 18.65 -8.16
C PRO A 371 1.49 18.84 -9.04
N LEU A 372 1.35 19.46 -10.21
CA LEU A 372 2.47 19.69 -11.11
C LEU A 372 3.55 20.56 -10.46
N SER A 373 4.79 20.10 -10.58
CA SER A 373 5.98 20.86 -10.17
C SER A 373 6.29 21.99 -11.15
N ARG A 374 7.24 22.86 -10.76
CA ARG A 374 7.72 23.94 -11.63
C ARG A 374 8.39 23.40 -12.90
N SER A 375 9.21 22.36 -12.77
CA SER A 375 9.84 21.70 -13.91
C SER A 375 8.80 21.05 -14.84
N ALA A 376 7.81 20.34 -14.31
CA ALA A 376 6.76 19.71 -15.12
C ALA A 376 5.90 20.73 -15.86
N LEU A 377 5.57 21.85 -15.22
CA LEU A 377 4.80 22.94 -15.84
C LEU A 377 5.59 23.59 -16.99
N ALA A 378 6.85 23.96 -16.74
CA ALA A 378 7.72 24.56 -17.75
C ALA A 378 7.95 23.60 -18.94
N TRP A 379 8.17 22.32 -18.64
CA TRP A 379 8.30 21.27 -19.63
C TRP A 379 7.05 21.15 -20.50
N ALA A 380 5.85 21.05 -19.91
CA ALA A 380 4.62 20.86 -20.66
C ALA A 380 4.39 22.01 -21.65
N LEU A 381 4.63 23.25 -21.21
CA LEU A 381 4.50 24.43 -22.09
C LEU A 381 5.52 24.41 -23.23
N ALA A 382 6.78 24.07 -22.96
CA ALA A 382 7.84 23.99 -23.97
C ALA A 382 7.64 22.82 -24.96
N ALA A 383 7.31 21.63 -24.46
CA ALA A 383 7.06 20.44 -25.26
C ALA A 383 5.84 20.57 -26.17
N SER A 384 4.92 21.47 -25.82
CA SER A 384 3.80 21.81 -26.70
C SER A 384 4.18 22.65 -27.93
N GLN A 385 5.43 23.11 -28.02
CA GLN A 385 5.98 23.92 -29.12
C GLN A 385 7.04 23.19 -29.95
N GLY A 386 7.44 21.96 -29.58
CA GLY A 386 8.46 21.16 -30.28
C GLY A 386 8.95 19.97 -29.44
N PRO A 387 9.83 19.11 -29.98
CA PRO A 387 10.33 17.93 -29.26
C PRO A 387 11.28 18.33 -28.12
N VAL A 388 10.99 17.83 -26.91
CA VAL A 388 11.79 17.99 -25.70
C VAL A 388 11.83 16.62 -25.00
N GLY A 389 12.89 16.31 -24.24
CA GLY A 389 13.02 15.06 -23.47
C GLY A 389 11.91 14.88 -22.42
N ALA A 390 11.89 13.79 -21.65
CA ALA A 390 10.85 13.53 -20.65
C ALA A 390 10.86 14.56 -19.49
N ALA A 391 9.72 14.69 -18.79
CA ALA A 391 9.63 15.52 -17.58
C ALA A 391 10.50 14.94 -16.45
N SER A 392 11.09 15.81 -15.62
CA SER A 392 11.82 15.42 -14.41
C SER A 392 10.87 14.77 -13.39
N PRO A 393 11.32 13.78 -12.60
CA PRO A 393 10.46 13.09 -11.63
C PRO A 393 9.78 14.02 -10.60
N ASP A 394 8.57 13.62 -10.20
CA ASP A 394 7.53 14.30 -9.40
C ASP A 394 7.90 14.75 -7.96
N ALA A 395 9.18 14.88 -7.63
CA ALA A 395 9.65 15.17 -6.26
C ALA A 395 9.83 16.68 -5.92
N GLU A 396 9.47 17.58 -6.83
CA GLU A 396 9.59 19.04 -6.64
C GLU A 396 8.32 19.69 -6.06
N GLN A 397 8.46 20.83 -5.38
CA GLN A 397 7.32 21.59 -4.84
C GLN A 397 6.37 22.05 -5.95
N ALA A 398 5.06 22.01 -5.64
CA ALA A 398 4.00 22.44 -6.53
C ALA A 398 4.21 23.89 -7.03
N ALA A 399 4.00 24.11 -8.33
CA ALA A 399 4.18 25.44 -8.91
C ALA A 399 2.93 26.31 -8.73
N PRO A 400 3.06 27.54 -8.21
CA PRO A 400 1.97 28.50 -8.24
C PRO A 400 1.74 28.97 -9.68
N CYS A 401 0.49 28.95 -10.12
CA CYS A 401 0.09 29.46 -11.43
C CYS A 401 -1.28 30.12 -11.38
N THR A 402 -1.55 31.00 -12.34
CA THR A 402 -2.88 31.59 -12.54
C THR A 402 -3.81 30.56 -13.19
N TRP A 403 -5.12 30.82 -13.15
CA TRP A 403 -6.11 29.99 -13.83
C TRP A 403 -5.80 29.78 -15.32
N ALA A 404 -5.46 30.85 -16.04
CA ALA A 404 -5.18 30.80 -17.47
C ALA A 404 -3.94 29.93 -17.78
N GLN A 405 -2.91 30.01 -16.93
CA GLN A 405 -1.73 29.14 -17.03
C GLN A 405 -2.11 27.68 -16.75
N ALA A 406 -2.94 27.42 -15.75
CA ALA A 406 -3.41 26.08 -15.41
C ALA A 406 -4.17 25.42 -16.59
N GLU A 407 -5.04 26.18 -17.26
CA GLU A 407 -5.75 25.72 -18.47
C GLU A 407 -4.78 25.48 -19.64
N GLN A 408 -3.84 26.41 -19.87
CA GLN A 408 -2.85 26.28 -20.93
C GLN A 408 -1.99 25.02 -20.76
N VAL A 409 -1.62 24.68 -19.52
CA VAL A 409 -0.83 23.49 -19.19
C VAL A 409 -1.64 22.22 -19.39
N CYS A 410 -2.91 22.19 -18.99
CA CYS A 410 -3.79 21.05 -19.26
C CYS A 410 -3.98 20.82 -20.77
N ALA A 411 -4.16 21.89 -21.54
CA ALA A 411 -4.26 21.82 -23.01
C ALA A 411 -2.93 21.38 -23.67
N ALA A 412 -1.78 21.81 -23.13
CA ALA A 412 -0.48 21.36 -23.56
C ALA A 412 -0.27 19.86 -23.31
N LEU A 413 -0.54 19.39 -22.09
CA LEU A 413 -0.48 17.97 -21.75
C LEU A 413 -1.43 17.14 -22.61
N SER A 414 -2.64 17.65 -22.89
CA SER A 414 -3.60 16.97 -23.76
C SER A 414 -3.05 16.74 -25.16
N ARG A 415 -2.40 17.76 -25.76
CA ARG A 415 -1.75 17.65 -27.07
C ARG A 415 -0.57 16.67 -27.05
N ILE A 416 0.21 16.70 -25.97
CA ILE A 416 1.35 15.81 -25.79
C ILE A 416 0.88 14.36 -25.72
N GLU A 417 -0.08 14.04 -24.84
CA GLU A 417 -0.51 12.66 -24.57
C GLU A 417 -1.52 12.12 -25.57
N GLY A 418 -2.18 12.99 -26.35
CA GLY A 418 -3.23 12.59 -27.29
C GLY A 418 -4.56 12.24 -26.63
N VAL A 419 -4.78 12.67 -25.38
CA VAL A 419 -6.02 12.48 -24.62
C VAL A 419 -6.45 13.80 -23.97
N GLU A 420 -7.72 13.91 -23.59
CA GLU A 420 -8.23 15.12 -22.94
C GLU A 420 -7.87 15.11 -21.45
N LEU A 421 -6.96 16.00 -21.07
CA LEU A 421 -6.57 16.29 -19.70
C LEU A 421 -7.12 17.65 -19.29
N SER A 422 -7.77 17.72 -18.14
CA SER A 422 -8.42 18.95 -17.67
C SER A 422 -8.19 19.17 -16.17
N LEU A 423 -8.53 20.36 -15.70
CA LEU A 423 -8.63 20.63 -14.26
C LEU A 423 -9.82 19.83 -13.69
N PRO A 424 -9.71 19.27 -12.47
CA PRO A 424 -10.80 18.55 -11.84
C PRO A 424 -12.01 19.46 -11.69
N LYS A 425 -13.20 18.89 -11.85
CA LYS A 425 -14.39 19.49 -11.25
C LYS A 425 -14.33 19.36 -9.74
N ARG A 426 -15.10 20.17 -9.03
CA ARG A 426 -15.16 20.20 -7.56
C ARG A 426 -15.38 18.80 -6.99
N ASP A 427 -16.35 18.06 -7.52
CA ASP A 427 -16.72 16.76 -6.97
C ASP A 427 -15.61 15.74 -7.24
N ALA A 428 -15.00 15.77 -8.43
CA ALA A 428 -13.85 14.92 -8.73
C ALA A 428 -12.65 15.23 -7.79
N TRP A 429 -12.40 16.51 -7.50
CA TRP A 429 -11.36 16.89 -6.54
C TRP A 429 -11.67 16.36 -5.14
N GLU A 430 -12.91 16.56 -4.66
CA GLU A 430 -13.32 16.11 -3.33
C GLU A 430 -13.33 14.58 -3.23
N MET A 431 -13.78 13.84 -4.25
CA MET A 431 -13.71 12.38 -4.31
C MET A 431 -12.27 11.87 -4.19
N ALA A 432 -11.35 12.49 -4.93
CA ALA A 432 -9.92 12.16 -4.89
C ALA A 432 -9.29 12.48 -3.53
N ALA A 433 -9.79 13.52 -2.84
CA ALA A 433 -9.30 13.91 -1.53
C ALA A 433 -9.87 13.06 -0.40
N ARG A 434 -11.17 12.79 -0.45
CA ARG A 434 -11.98 12.28 0.66
C ARG A 434 -12.09 10.77 0.70
N GLY A 435 -12.09 10.07 -0.44
CA GLY A 435 -12.49 8.67 -0.45
C GLY A 435 -14.01 8.48 -0.37
N PRO A 436 -14.50 7.25 -0.20
CA PRO A 436 -15.94 6.95 -0.23
C PRO A 436 -16.61 7.16 1.13
N ASP A 437 -15.85 7.08 2.22
CA ASP A 437 -16.36 7.02 3.61
C ASP A 437 -16.71 8.38 4.21
N GLY A 438 -16.47 9.48 3.49
CA GLY A 438 -16.94 10.80 3.93
C GLY A 438 -16.05 11.53 4.94
N ARG A 439 -14.81 11.06 5.15
CA ARG A 439 -13.86 11.63 6.14
C ARG A 439 -13.61 13.13 6.00
N LEU A 440 -13.24 13.78 7.11
CA LEU A 440 -12.99 15.23 7.14
C LEU A 440 -11.71 15.66 6.40
N PHE A 441 -10.62 14.91 6.57
CA PHE A 441 -9.30 15.15 5.98
C PHE A 441 -8.89 13.97 5.09
N PRO A 442 -7.94 14.13 4.16
CA PRO A 442 -7.52 13.02 3.31
C PRO A 442 -7.05 11.78 4.06
N TRP A 443 -6.46 11.98 5.24
CA TRP A 443 -5.92 10.92 6.10
C TRP A 443 -6.88 10.43 7.20
N GLY A 444 -8.13 10.91 7.25
CA GLY A 444 -9.12 10.49 8.25
C GLY A 444 -9.91 11.65 8.87
N ASN A 445 -10.50 11.42 10.04
CA ASN A 445 -11.33 12.39 10.74
C ASN A 445 -10.58 13.16 11.83
N SER A 446 -9.36 12.72 12.16
CA SER A 446 -8.53 13.41 13.14
C SER A 446 -7.51 14.36 12.49
N LEU A 447 -7.36 15.57 13.06
CA LEU A 447 -6.30 16.49 12.63
C LEU A 447 -4.93 15.92 13.03
N ARG A 448 -3.92 16.13 12.18
CA ARG A 448 -2.56 15.65 12.41
C ARG A 448 -1.52 16.68 12.02
N GLU A 449 -0.39 16.67 12.72
CA GLU A 449 0.76 17.53 12.39
C GLU A 449 1.44 17.08 11.09
N ASP A 450 1.53 15.77 10.84
CA ASP A 450 2.10 15.19 9.61
C ASP A 450 1.11 15.10 8.44
N GLY A 451 -0.14 15.54 8.64
CA GLY A 451 -1.23 15.36 7.68
C GLY A 451 -0.93 15.90 6.28
N ALA A 452 -0.25 17.05 6.18
CA ALA A 452 0.12 17.67 4.91
C ALA A 452 0.95 16.75 3.97
N SER A 453 1.68 15.79 4.55
CA SER A 453 2.49 14.82 3.80
C SER A 453 1.77 13.52 3.47
N ARG A 454 0.55 13.31 4.00
CA ARG A 454 -0.18 12.06 3.84
C ARG A 454 -1.01 12.04 2.57
N ALA A 455 -1.10 10.86 1.98
CA ALA A 455 -1.97 10.60 0.85
C ALA A 455 -3.43 10.41 1.29
N SER A 456 -4.36 10.60 0.36
CA SER A 456 -5.74 10.13 0.49
C SER A 456 -5.82 8.59 0.38
N PRO A 457 -7.00 7.97 0.60
CA PRO A 457 -7.18 6.52 0.43
C PRO A 457 -6.82 6.02 -0.98
N TRP A 458 -6.85 6.91 -1.97
CA TRP A 458 -6.51 6.62 -3.36
C TRP A 458 -5.02 6.78 -3.67
N GLY A 459 -4.19 7.12 -2.66
CA GLY A 459 -2.77 7.40 -2.85
C GLY A 459 -2.50 8.77 -3.49
N VAL A 460 -3.46 9.70 -3.43
CA VAL A 460 -3.32 11.07 -3.96
C VAL A 460 -2.64 11.93 -2.89
N GLU A 461 -1.53 12.57 -3.24
CA GLU A 461 -0.66 13.30 -2.31
C GLU A 461 -0.72 14.81 -2.55
N GLY A 462 -0.33 15.62 -1.56
CA GLY A 462 -0.25 17.09 -1.70
C GLY A 462 -1.60 17.80 -1.77
N LEU A 463 -2.67 17.17 -1.24
CA LEU A 463 -4.02 17.76 -1.13
C LEU A 463 -4.09 18.89 -0.10
N VAL A 464 -3.32 18.76 0.98
CA VAL A 464 -3.15 19.78 2.03
C VAL A 464 -1.70 20.29 1.99
N ALA A 465 -1.35 20.99 0.91
CA ALA A 465 -0.01 21.53 0.68
C ALA A 465 0.04 23.06 0.90
N SER A 466 1.20 23.68 0.66
CA SER A 466 1.35 25.14 0.76
C SER A 466 0.43 25.93 -0.18
N LEU A 467 0.08 25.35 -1.33
CA LEU A 467 -0.80 25.95 -2.33
C LEU A 467 -2.14 25.22 -2.38
N PRO A 468 -3.28 25.94 -2.44
CA PRO A 468 -4.54 25.36 -2.86
C PRO A 468 -4.48 24.96 -4.34
N GLN A 469 -5.40 24.12 -4.78
CA GLN A 469 -5.42 23.56 -6.13
C GLN A 469 -6.60 24.08 -6.94
N TRP A 470 -6.36 24.36 -8.21
CA TRP A 470 -7.42 24.81 -9.12
C TRP A 470 -8.41 23.69 -9.43
N ALA A 471 -9.70 24.02 -9.34
CA ALA A 471 -10.81 23.17 -9.76
C ALA A 471 -11.91 24.00 -10.43
N ARG A 472 -12.79 23.34 -11.19
CA ARG A 472 -14.00 23.93 -11.77
C ARG A 472 -15.20 23.66 -10.88
N ALA A 473 -16.14 24.60 -10.77
CA ALA A 473 -17.44 24.29 -10.18
C ALA A 473 -18.23 23.30 -11.08
N GLU A 474 -19.18 22.56 -10.49
CA GLU A 474 -19.95 21.54 -11.21
C GLU A 474 -20.94 22.13 -12.22
N ALA A 475 -21.72 23.12 -11.76
CA ALA A 475 -22.85 23.71 -12.49
C ALA A 475 -22.52 25.04 -13.17
N THR A 476 -21.35 25.62 -12.85
CA THR A 476 -20.88 26.90 -13.39
C THR A 476 -19.43 26.73 -13.81
N ASP A 477 -18.98 27.50 -14.80
CA ASP A 477 -17.55 27.62 -15.11
C ASP A 477 -16.79 28.49 -14.08
N ALA A 478 -17.29 28.54 -12.84
CA ALA A 478 -16.64 29.26 -11.76
C ALA A 478 -15.33 28.58 -11.37
N ARG A 479 -14.35 29.42 -11.01
CA ARG A 479 -12.99 29.00 -10.67
C ARG A 479 -12.93 28.76 -9.17
N LEU A 480 -12.47 27.58 -8.77
CA LEU A 480 -12.37 27.21 -7.37
C LEU A 480 -10.93 26.94 -6.98
N LEU A 481 -10.60 27.28 -5.74
CA LEU A 481 -9.39 26.86 -5.04
C LEU A 481 -9.79 25.87 -3.94
N CYS A 482 -9.35 24.63 -4.09
CA CYS A 482 -9.63 23.52 -3.17
C CYS A 482 -8.40 23.14 -2.37
N GLY A 483 -8.61 22.74 -1.11
CA GLY A 483 -7.53 22.27 -0.24
C GLY A 483 -6.51 23.34 0.11
N GLY A 484 -5.27 22.91 0.33
CA GLY A 484 -4.18 23.75 0.82
C GLY A 484 -4.17 23.87 2.35
N ARG A 485 -3.06 24.38 2.89
CA ARG A 485 -2.80 24.42 4.34
C ARG A 485 -3.83 25.22 5.14
N GLU A 486 -4.37 26.28 4.54
CA GLU A 486 -5.39 27.13 5.13
C GLU A 486 -6.81 26.51 5.07
N GLN A 487 -7.02 25.51 4.22
CA GLN A 487 -8.31 24.83 4.03
C GLN A 487 -8.09 23.30 3.96
N PRO A 488 -7.68 22.66 5.06
CA PRO A 488 -7.29 21.24 5.05
C PRO A 488 -8.45 20.26 4.90
N LEU A 489 -9.70 20.73 5.06
CA LEU A 489 -10.90 19.89 4.96
C LEU A 489 -11.21 19.53 3.51
N CYS A 490 -11.58 18.27 3.26
CA CYS A 490 -11.87 17.79 1.92
C CYS A 490 -13.05 18.52 1.24
N ALA A 491 -14.07 18.96 1.99
CA ALA A 491 -15.21 19.71 1.42
C ALA A 491 -14.93 21.21 1.21
N SER A 492 -13.80 21.73 1.70
CA SER A 492 -13.52 23.16 1.64
C SER A 492 -13.05 23.57 0.25
N SER A 493 -13.70 24.60 -0.27
CA SER A 493 -13.35 25.27 -1.52
C SER A 493 -13.69 26.74 -1.42
N ARG A 494 -12.90 27.58 -2.05
CA ARG A 494 -13.18 29.02 -2.19
C ARG A 494 -13.33 29.38 -3.66
N GLU A 495 -14.40 30.09 -3.99
CA GLU A 495 -14.60 30.66 -5.31
C GLU A 495 -13.66 31.85 -5.55
N VAL A 496 -13.11 31.93 -6.76
CA VAL A 496 -12.23 33.01 -7.20
C VAL A 496 -12.95 33.81 -8.28
N ALA A 497 -13.11 35.11 -8.05
CA ALA A 497 -13.73 36.01 -9.00
C ALA A 497 -12.98 36.00 -10.35
N THR A 498 -13.71 36.09 -11.46
CA THR A 498 -13.11 36.07 -12.80
C THR A 498 -12.15 37.24 -13.05
N THR A 499 -12.36 38.36 -12.34
CA THR A 499 -11.53 39.57 -12.35
C THR A 499 -10.24 39.45 -11.55
N ASP A 500 -10.11 38.47 -10.65
CA ASP A 500 -8.91 38.25 -9.85
C ASP A 500 -7.87 37.44 -10.64
N ALA A 501 -7.11 38.16 -11.48
CA ALA A 501 -6.01 37.58 -12.24
C ALA A 501 -4.78 37.25 -11.39
N ALA A 502 -4.73 37.71 -10.12
CA ALA A 502 -3.59 37.54 -9.23
C ALA A 502 -3.71 36.29 -8.34
N ALA A 503 -4.88 35.66 -8.28
CA ALA A 503 -5.06 34.40 -7.57
C ALA A 503 -4.13 33.31 -8.13
N LEU A 504 -3.50 32.58 -7.20
CA LEU A 504 -2.56 31.50 -7.51
C LEU A 504 -3.02 30.19 -6.90
N GLY A 505 -2.88 29.13 -7.68
CA GLY A 505 -3.13 27.75 -7.27
C GLY A 505 -2.20 26.80 -8.00
N ALA A 506 -2.13 25.57 -7.51
CA ALA A 506 -1.40 24.49 -8.16
C ALA A 506 -2.29 23.75 -9.18
N VAL A 507 -1.67 23.21 -10.23
CA VAL A 507 -2.35 22.40 -11.24
C VAL A 507 -2.39 20.95 -10.78
N ARG A 508 -3.58 20.36 -10.78
CA ARG A 508 -3.77 18.92 -10.76
C ARG A 508 -4.64 18.56 -11.95
N TRP A 509 -4.19 17.65 -12.79
CA TRP A 509 -4.97 17.23 -13.95
C TRP A 509 -5.79 15.99 -13.60
N VAL A 510 -6.89 15.81 -14.31
CA VAL A 510 -7.70 14.60 -14.34
C VAL A 510 -7.88 14.09 -15.76
N LEU A 511 -8.13 12.78 -15.88
CA LEU A 511 -8.47 12.07 -17.10
C LEU A 511 -9.68 11.17 -16.82
N ALA A 512 -10.81 11.48 -17.42
CA ALA A 512 -11.96 10.58 -17.41
C ALA A 512 -11.75 9.47 -18.46
N PRO A 513 -12.09 8.20 -18.18
CA PRO A 513 -12.15 7.17 -19.20
C PRO A 513 -13.21 7.58 -20.23
N ARG A 514 -12.94 7.38 -21.52
CA ARG A 514 -13.99 7.48 -22.53
C ARG A 514 -14.99 6.34 -22.27
N SER A 515 -16.26 6.72 -22.11
CA SER A 515 -17.41 5.82 -21.95
C SER A 515 -17.59 4.92 -23.16
#